data_AF-A0A3D6BM01-F1
#
_entry.id   AF-A0A3D6BM01-F1
#
_cell.length_a   1.000
_cell.length_b   1.000
_cell.length_c   1.000
_cell.angle_alpha   90.00
_cell.angle_beta   90.00
_cell.angle_gamma   90.00
#
_symmetry.space_group_name_H-M   'P 1'
#
loop_
_entity.id
_entity.type
_entity.pdbx_description
1 polymer ?
#
loop_
_entity_poly.entity_id
_entity_poly.type
_entity_poly.pdbx_seq_one_letter_code
_entity_poly.pdbx_strand_id
1 'polypeptide(L)'
;VNKMQKIQIDQECKFLKDIESSSTAFMGTNKGIYNLLNTIGALKLWTKGIKPSRQFKLRNVKLYFGITGNAETLLYKLETINKIIKGDL
;
A
#
# COMPACT_ATOMS: atom_id res chain seq x y z
N VAL A 1 -19.40 -1.70 -18.16
CA VAL A 1 -18.02 -1.21 -18.37
C VAL A 1 -17.46 -0.78 -17.02
N ASN A 2 -16.58 -1.59 -16.41
CA ASN A 2 -15.90 -1.20 -15.17
C ASN A 2 -14.89 -0.11 -15.51
N LYS A 3 -15.22 1.17 -15.23
CA LYS A 3 -14.24 2.26 -15.33
C LYS A 3 -13.13 1.94 -14.33
N MET A 4 -11.89 1.73 -14.80
CA MET A 4 -10.72 1.76 -13.92
C MET A 4 -10.77 3.06 -13.13
N GLN A 5 -10.96 2.97 -11.82
CA GLN A 5 -10.89 4.14 -10.97
C GLN A 5 -9.44 4.61 -10.96
N LYS A 6 -9.21 5.84 -11.43
CA LYS A 6 -7.90 6.49 -11.36
C LYS A 6 -7.49 6.57 -9.89
N ILE A 7 -6.39 5.92 -9.54
CA ILE A 7 -5.80 6.06 -8.21
C ILE A 7 -4.99 7.35 -8.21
N GLN A 8 -5.48 8.34 -7.46
CA GLN A 8 -4.68 9.52 -7.14
C GLN A 8 -3.65 9.14 -6.08
N ILE A 9 -2.38 9.39 -6.40
CA ILE A 9 -1.23 9.19 -5.53
C ILE A 9 -0.43 10.49 -5.48
N ASP A 10 0.00 10.87 -4.29
CA ASP A 10 0.98 11.93 -4.10
C ASP A 10 2.34 11.47 -4.63
N GLN A 11 2.85 12.18 -5.64
CA GLN A 11 4.12 11.86 -6.29
C GLN A 11 5.33 11.99 -5.35
N GLU A 12 5.20 12.78 -4.28
CA GLU A 12 6.27 13.00 -3.31
C GLU A 12 6.25 12.02 -2.14
N CYS A 13 5.33 11.05 -2.15
CA CYS A 13 5.15 10.12 -1.05
C CYS A 13 6.37 9.20 -0.85
N LYS A 14 6.54 8.73 0.38
CA LYS A 14 7.68 7.87 0.76
C LYS A 14 7.66 6.54 0.01
N PHE A 15 6.48 6.01 -0.33
CA PHE A 15 6.34 4.77 -1.07
C PHE A 15 7.03 4.80 -2.44
N LEU A 16 6.81 5.86 -3.24
CA LEU A 16 7.44 5.99 -4.56
C LEU A 16 8.96 6.14 -4.43
N LYS A 17 9.42 6.89 -3.43
CA LYS A 17 10.86 6.98 -3.12
C LYS A 17 11.46 5.63 -2.74
N ASP A 18 10.78 4.86 -1.89
CA ASP A 18 11.27 3.55 -1.43
C ASP A 18 11.19 2.48 -2.56
N ILE A 19 10.25 2.57 -3.51
CA ILE A 19 10.13 1.61 -4.62
C ILE A 19 11.20 1.85 -5.71
N GLU A 20 11.55 3.10 -5.98
CA GLU A 20 12.59 3.46 -6.95
C GLU A 20 14.01 3.31 -6.36
N SER A 21 14.13 3.31 -5.04
CA SER A 21 15.42 3.15 -4.37
C SER A 21 15.97 1.72 -4.45
N SER A 22 17.28 1.59 -4.32
CA SER A 22 17.97 0.32 -4.06
C SER A 22 17.85 -0.15 -2.59
N SER A 23 17.05 0.55 -1.76
CA SER A 23 16.87 0.18 -0.36
C SER A 23 16.11 -1.13 -0.23
N THR A 24 16.65 -2.02 0.59
CA THR A 24 16.06 -3.34 0.85
C THR A 24 15.54 -3.45 2.28
N ALA A 25 14.65 -4.41 2.48
CA ALA A 25 14.10 -4.82 3.77
C ALA A 25 14.43 -6.30 4.01
N PHE A 26 13.47 -7.07 4.51
CA PHE A 26 13.65 -8.49 4.81
C PHE A 26 14.10 -9.29 3.57
N MET A 27 15.16 -10.10 3.74
CA MET A 27 15.73 -10.97 2.71
C MET A 27 16.10 -10.25 1.39
N GLY A 28 16.53 -8.99 1.46
CA GLY A 28 16.93 -8.24 0.26
C GLY A 28 15.76 -7.77 -0.62
N THR A 29 14.52 -7.95 -0.18
CA THR A 29 13.34 -7.47 -0.90
C THR A 29 13.36 -5.95 -0.96
N ASN A 30 13.07 -5.34 -2.12
CA ASN A 30 12.89 -3.89 -2.23
C ASN A 30 11.92 -3.40 -1.14
N LYS A 31 12.31 -2.31 -0.47
CA LYS A 31 11.60 -1.80 0.69
C LYS A 31 10.16 -1.34 0.38
N GLY A 32 9.95 -0.70 -0.77
CA GLY A 32 8.63 -0.31 -1.25
C GLY A 32 7.71 -1.51 -1.42
N ILE A 33 8.19 -2.58 -2.06
CA ILE A 33 7.46 -3.84 -2.25
C ILE A 33 7.16 -4.51 -0.91
N TYR A 34 8.16 -4.61 -0.03
CA TYR A 34 7.98 -5.23 1.28
C TYR A 34 6.88 -4.52 2.10
N ASN A 35 6.93 -3.18 2.15
CA ASN A 35 5.93 -2.39 2.88
C ASN A 35 4.54 -2.48 2.24
N LEU A 36 4.45 -2.56 0.91
CA LEU A 36 3.19 -2.75 0.19
C LEU A 36 2.50 -4.05 0.61
N LEU A 37 3.21 -5.18 0.52
CA LEU A 37 2.65 -6.50 0.82
C LEU A 37 2.23 -6.62 2.29
N ASN A 38 3.08 -6.16 3.22
CA ASN A 38 2.75 -6.17 4.64
C ASN A 38 1.53 -5.29 4.95
N THR A 39 1.43 -4.12 4.32
CA THR A 39 0.28 -3.23 4.53
C THR A 39 -1.01 -3.81 3.97
N ILE A 40 -0.96 -4.49 2.82
CA ILE A 40 -2.12 -5.22 2.27
C ILE A 40 -2.61 -6.27 3.27
N GLY A 41 -1.71 -7.09 3.82
CA GLY A 41 -2.04 -8.09 4.84
C GLY A 41 -2.66 -7.45 6.09
N ALA A 42 -2.06 -6.36 6.57
CA ALA A 42 -2.55 -5.62 7.72
C ALA A 42 -3.95 -5.00 7.49
N LEU A 43 -4.22 -4.48 6.29
CA LEU A 43 -5.53 -3.95 5.93
C LEU A 43 -6.58 -5.05 5.76
N LYS A 44 -6.21 -6.24 5.25
CA LYS A 44 -7.12 -7.40 5.18
C LYS A 44 -7.59 -7.86 6.55
N LEU A 45 -6.73 -7.77 7.58
CA LEU A 45 -7.12 -8.02 8.96
C LEU A 45 -7.99 -6.88 9.50
N TRP A 46 -7.59 -5.63 9.23
CA TRP A 46 -8.31 -4.45 9.70
C TRP A 46 -9.76 -4.41 9.19
N THR A 47 -9.98 -4.70 7.91
CA THR A 47 -11.34 -4.74 7.32
C THR A 47 -12.21 -5.85 7.90
N LYS A 48 -11.60 -6.83 8.60
CA LYS A 48 -12.30 -7.86 9.37
C LYS A 48 -12.42 -7.52 10.87
N GLY A 49 -12.16 -6.27 11.25
CA GLY A 49 -12.21 -5.81 12.64
C GLY A 49 -10.96 -6.17 13.47
N ILE A 50 -9.93 -6.76 12.87
CA ILE A 50 -8.71 -7.19 13.57
C ILE A 50 -7.61 -6.15 13.35
N LYS A 51 -7.24 -5.41 14.41
CA LYS A 51 -6.12 -4.49 14.36
C LYS A 51 -4.80 -5.25 14.56
N PRO A 52 -3.89 -5.31 13.54
CA PRO A 52 -2.71 -6.18 13.61
C PRO A 52 -1.73 -5.81 14.73
N SER A 53 -1.61 -4.52 15.02
CA SER A 53 -0.82 -4.03 16.15
C SER A 53 -1.34 -2.68 16.62
N ARG A 54 -1.07 -2.31 17.88
CA ARG A 54 -1.44 -0.99 18.43
C ARG A 54 -0.86 0.17 17.59
N GLN A 55 0.34 -0.04 17.03
CA GLN A 55 1.09 0.95 16.24
C GLN A 55 0.57 1.09 14.81
N PHE A 56 -0.16 0.09 14.30
CA PHE A 56 -0.77 0.19 12.98
C PHE A 56 -1.89 1.25 12.99
N LYS A 57 -1.71 2.32 12.21
CA LYS A 57 -2.66 3.44 12.10
C LYS A 57 -2.92 3.72 10.64
N LEU A 58 -4.20 3.82 10.24
CA LEU A 58 -4.57 4.18 8.87
C LEU A 58 -3.98 5.54 8.44
N ARG A 59 -3.76 6.47 9.37
CA ARG A 59 -3.06 7.74 9.09
C ARG A 59 -1.65 7.51 8.55
N ASN A 60 -0.90 6.57 9.13
CA ASN A 60 0.46 6.27 8.69
C ASN A 60 0.46 5.62 7.29
N VAL A 61 -0.53 4.76 7.02
CA VAL A 61 -0.73 4.17 5.69
C VAL A 61 -0.97 5.27 4.66
N LYS A 62 -1.89 6.21 4.93
CA LYS A 62 -2.19 7.33 4.03
C LYS A 62 -0.96 8.18 3.72
N LEU A 63 -0.20 8.54 4.76
CA LEU A 63 1.01 9.35 4.63
C LEU A 63 2.11 8.63 3.86
N TYR A 64 2.37 7.35 4.16
CA TYR A 64 3.43 6.60 3.52
C TYR A 64 3.16 6.37 2.03
N PHE A 65 1.94 5.95 1.69
CA PHE A 65 1.55 5.61 0.31
C PHE A 65 1.06 6.82 -0.49
N GLY A 66 0.91 8.00 0.11
CA GLY A 66 0.41 9.18 -0.61
C GLY A 66 -1.03 9.05 -1.08
N ILE A 67 -1.88 8.30 -0.37
CA ILE A 67 -3.26 8.02 -0.78
C ILE A 67 -4.28 8.36 0.33
N THR A 68 -5.50 8.69 -0.08
CA THR A 68 -6.63 8.95 0.83
C THR A 68 -7.65 7.80 0.83
N GLY A 69 -8.50 7.70 1.87
CA GLY A 69 -9.58 6.70 1.94
C GLY A 69 -9.86 6.14 3.34
N ASN A 70 -10.89 5.30 3.45
CA ASN A 70 -11.14 4.42 4.60
C ASN A 70 -10.36 3.09 4.44
N ALA A 71 -10.51 2.15 5.37
CA ALA A 71 -9.77 0.89 5.33
C ALA A 71 -10.05 0.07 4.05
N GLU A 72 -11.31 -0.06 3.60
CA GLU A 72 -11.63 -0.79 2.37
C GLU A 72 -11.06 -0.10 1.13
N THR A 73 -11.18 1.23 1.06
CA THR A 73 -10.65 2.04 -0.06
C THR A 73 -9.13 1.93 -0.14
N LEU A 74 -8.45 1.98 1.01
CA LEU A 74 -6.99 1.82 1.07
C LEU A 74 -6.59 0.42 0.61
N LEU A 75 -7.30 -0.62 1.06
CA LEU A 75 -7.03 -1.99 0.65
C LEU A 75 -7.16 -2.15 -0.87
N TYR A 76 -8.26 -1.68 -1.45
CA TYR A 76 -8.50 -1.71 -2.90
C TYR A 76 -7.38 -1.01 -3.69
N LYS A 77 -6.98 0.20 -3.26
CA LYS A 77 -5.92 0.97 -3.92
C LYS A 77 -4.58 0.23 -3.87
N LEU A 78 -4.20 -0.30 -2.71
CA LEU A 78 -2.93 -1.02 -2.56
C LEU A 78 -2.92 -2.35 -3.33
N GLU A 79 -4.02 -3.09 -3.35
CA GLU A 79 -4.13 -4.31 -4.17
C GLU A 79 -4.05 -4.00 -5.67
N THR A 80 -4.62 -2.87 -6.11
CA THR A 80 -4.52 -2.42 -7.50
C THR A 80 -3.10 -2.02 -7.86
N ILE A 81 -2.41 -1.27 -6.98
CA ILE A 81 -0.99 -0.93 -7.15
C ILE A 81 -0.14 -2.21 -7.26
N ASN A 82 -0.40 -3.20 -6.41
CA ASN A 82 0.32 -4.48 -6.46
C ASN A 82 0.10 -5.24 -7.77
N LYS A 83 -1.10 -5.20 -8.34
CA LYS A 83 -1.38 -5.79 -9.67
C LYS A 83 -0.62 -5.08 -10.79
N ILE A 84 -0.58 -3.74 -10.75
CA ILE A 84 0.20 -2.93 -11.71
C ILE A 84 1.68 -3.29 -11.65
N ILE A 85 2.26 -3.39 -10.44
CA ILE A 85 3.67 -3.76 -10.24
C ILE A 85 3.98 -5.16 -10.81
N LYS A 86 3.02 -6.08 -10.74
CA LYS A 86 3.16 -7.44 -11.29
C LYS A 86 2.94 -7.54 -12.80
N GLY A 87 2.43 -6.50 -13.44
CA GLY A 87 2.00 -6.54 -14.84
C GLY A 87 0.68 -7.30 -15.06
N ASP A 88 -0.15 -7.43 -14.01
CA ASP A 88 -1.44 -8.13 -14.06
C ASP A 88 -2.60 -7.22 -14.57
N LEU A 89 -2.31 -5.96 -14.92
CA LEU A 89 -3.26 -4.92 -15.36
C LEU A 89 -2.71 -4.09 -16.50
#